data_AF-A0AA38SLH3-F1
#
_entry.id   AF-A0AA38SLH3-F1
#
_cell.length_a   1.000
_cell.length_b   1.000
_cell.length_c   1.000
_cell.angle_alpha   90.00
_cell.angle_beta   90.00
_cell.angle_gamma   90.00
#
_symmetry.space_group_name_H-M   'P 1'
#
loop_
_entity.id
_entity.type
_entity.pdbx_description
1 polymer ?
#
loop_
_entity_poly.entity_id
_entity_poly.type
_entity_poly.pdbx_seq_one_letter_code
_entity_poly.pdbx_strand_id
1 'polypeptide(L)'
;MSNLTKLEFAALDVNGKNYMSWTIDVKMHLESMGILDTLKEINLCSSQDRAKANIFLRRHVDDMLKFEYLNTNVPSILWKDLRERFDHQKEILLPAARDEWNSLRFQDFKKVNDYSSALFRICSQLKFYGQSVTDADMLEKTYSTFHASNITLQQQYRLQKFKRYSELNSFLLVAEQNNTLLMKDHQSRPTK
;
A
#
# COMPACT_ATOMS: atom_id res chain seq x y z
N MET A 1 10.80 -0.23 -34.78
CA MET A 1 11.21 -0.98 -33.58
C MET A 1 11.45 0.02 -32.46
N SER A 2 10.46 0.24 -31.60
CA SER A 2 10.65 1.09 -30.42
C SER A 2 11.40 0.26 -29.37
N ASN A 3 12.69 0.54 -29.18
CA ASN A 3 13.37 0.18 -27.94
C ASN A 3 12.78 1.05 -26.83
N LEU A 4 11.58 0.71 -26.38
CA LEU A 4 11.01 1.21 -25.13
C LEU A 4 11.96 0.72 -24.04
N THR A 5 12.93 1.56 -23.69
CA THR A 5 13.84 1.33 -22.58
C THR A 5 13.00 1.08 -21.34
N LYS A 6 12.92 -0.20 -20.94
CA LYS A 6 12.13 -0.62 -19.78
C LYS A 6 12.54 0.24 -18.59
N LEU A 7 11.59 0.97 -18.02
CA LEU A 7 11.83 1.76 -16.83
C LEU A 7 12.10 0.84 -15.65
N GLU A 8 12.92 1.32 -14.73
CA GLU A 8 13.29 0.65 -13.50
C GLU A 8 12.06 0.49 -12.58
N PHE A 9 11.15 1.46 -12.61
CA PHE A 9 9.84 1.46 -11.95
C PHE A 9 8.85 2.37 -12.70
N ALA A 10 7.59 2.41 -12.28
CA ALA A 10 6.56 3.21 -12.93
C ALA A 10 6.91 4.71 -12.92
N ALA A 11 6.75 5.38 -14.06
CA ALA A 11 6.90 6.84 -14.13
C ALA A 11 5.83 7.55 -13.28
N LEU A 12 6.14 8.77 -12.81
CA LEU A 12 5.19 9.62 -12.09
C LEU A 12 4.01 9.95 -12.99
N ASP A 13 2.81 9.55 -12.57
CA ASP A 13 1.56 9.86 -13.28
C ASP A 13 1.31 11.37 -13.28
N VAL A 14 0.74 11.89 -14.38
CA VAL A 14 0.37 13.31 -14.51
C VAL A 14 -0.58 13.80 -13.41
N ASN A 15 -1.39 12.89 -12.85
CA ASN A 15 -2.32 13.18 -11.76
C ASN A 15 -1.71 12.98 -10.36
N GLY A 16 -0.46 12.51 -10.25
CA GLY A 16 0.25 12.31 -9.00
C GLY A 16 -0.23 11.14 -8.13
N LYS A 17 -1.10 10.25 -8.62
CA LYS A 17 -1.64 9.13 -7.81
C LYS A 17 -0.55 8.22 -7.24
N ASN A 18 0.52 8.02 -7.99
CA ASN A 18 1.68 7.23 -7.57
C ASN A 18 2.84 8.08 -7.02
N TYR A 19 2.63 9.38 -6.74
CA TYR A 19 3.69 10.31 -6.33
C TYR A 19 4.51 9.82 -5.14
N MET A 20 3.84 9.26 -4.13
CA MET A 20 4.50 8.79 -2.92
C MET A 20 5.38 7.55 -3.18
N SER A 21 4.90 6.58 -3.98
CA SER A 21 5.68 5.39 -4.30
C SER A 21 6.85 5.74 -5.21
N TRP A 22 6.58 6.58 -6.22
CA TRP A 22 7.59 7.14 -7.11
C TRP A 22 8.69 7.88 -6.34
N THR A 23 8.32 8.70 -5.35
CA THR A 23 9.27 9.43 -4.50
C THR A 23 10.22 8.49 -3.77
N ILE A 24 9.71 7.35 -3.27
CA ILE A 24 10.52 6.35 -2.57
C ILE A 24 11.46 5.67 -3.56
N ASP A 25 10.96 5.24 -4.71
CA ASP A 25 11.75 4.55 -5.74
C ASP A 25 12.88 5.44 -6.29
N VAL A 26 12.60 6.71 -6.56
CA VAL A 26 13.62 7.70 -6.97
C VAL A 26 14.69 7.86 -5.91
N LYS A 27 14.30 8.06 -4.64
CA LYS A 27 15.27 8.24 -3.55
C LYS A 27 16.14 7.02 -3.39
N MET A 28 15.56 5.80 -3.36
CA MET A 28 16.32 4.56 -3.26
C MET A 28 17.31 4.40 -4.42
N HIS A 29 16.89 4.75 -5.64
CA HIS A 29 17.77 4.64 -6.80
C HIS A 29 18.93 5.64 -6.76
N LEU A 30 18.65 6.92 -6.48
CA LEU A 30 19.71 7.93 -6.36
C LEU A 30 20.65 7.66 -5.17
N GLU A 31 20.14 7.09 -4.07
CA GLU A 31 20.95 6.63 -2.93
C GLU A 31 21.89 5.50 -3.35
N SER A 32 21.39 4.49 -4.07
CA SER A 32 22.23 3.39 -4.58
C SER A 32 23.32 3.85 -5.56
N MET A 33 23.13 5.01 -6.19
CA MET A 33 24.10 5.66 -7.05
C MET A 33 25.02 6.64 -6.31
N GLY A 34 24.80 6.90 -5.03
CA GLY A 34 25.57 7.88 -4.24
C GLY A 34 25.33 9.34 -4.65
N ILE A 35 24.20 9.64 -5.31
CA ILE A 35 23.88 10.98 -5.82
C ILE A 35 22.58 11.56 -5.23
N LEU A 36 22.05 10.99 -4.15
CA LEU A 36 20.82 11.48 -3.51
C LEU A 36 20.91 12.97 -3.12
N ASP A 37 22.09 13.43 -2.70
CA ASP A 37 22.34 14.82 -2.31
C ASP A 37 22.09 15.83 -3.42
N THR A 38 22.06 15.41 -4.69
CA THR A 38 21.70 16.27 -5.83
C THR A 38 20.27 16.82 -5.74
N LEU A 39 19.39 16.20 -4.95
CA LEU A 39 18.03 16.67 -4.70
C LEU A 39 17.95 17.79 -3.67
N LYS A 40 19.01 18.04 -2.88
CA LYS A 40 19.05 19.11 -1.87
C LYS A 40 19.27 20.45 -2.58
N GLU A 41 18.64 21.53 -2.08
CA GLU A 41 18.82 22.88 -2.63
C GLU A 41 20.29 23.33 -2.54
N ILE A 42 20.92 23.10 -1.39
CA ILE A 42 22.34 23.35 -1.16
C ILE A 42 23.05 22.00 -1.18
N ASN A 43 23.84 21.74 -2.23
CA ASN A 43 24.67 20.55 -2.36
C ASN A 43 26.02 20.89 -3.03
N LEU A 44 27.03 20.07 -2.78
CA LEU A 44 28.37 20.18 -3.36
C LEU A 44 28.56 19.20 -4.54
N CYS A 45 27.47 18.67 -5.10
CA CYS A 45 27.53 17.65 -6.14
C CYS A 45 28.10 18.23 -7.46
N SER A 46 28.82 17.39 -8.19
CA SER A 46 29.38 17.76 -9.48
C SER A 46 28.28 18.12 -10.50
N SER A 47 28.63 18.87 -11.54
CA SER A 47 27.72 19.11 -12.68
C SER A 47 27.31 17.79 -13.35
N GLN A 48 28.21 16.80 -13.39
CA GLN A 48 27.94 15.48 -13.95
C GLN A 48 26.89 14.73 -13.13
N ASP A 49 26.98 14.74 -11.80
CA ASP A 49 26.01 14.04 -10.95
C ASP A 49 24.64 14.71 -10.99
N ARG A 50 24.61 16.05 -11.05
CA ARG A 50 23.38 16.80 -11.30
C ARG A 50 22.77 16.45 -12.65
N ALA A 51 23.56 16.33 -13.71
CA ALA A 51 23.07 15.92 -15.02
C ALA A 51 22.50 14.48 -15.00
N LYS A 52 23.20 13.53 -14.35
CA LYS A 52 22.72 12.14 -14.18
C LYS A 52 21.37 12.10 -13.45
N ALA A 53 21.25 12.81 -12.32
CA ALA A 53 20.00 12.89 -11.57
C ALA A 53 18.87 13.53 -12.39
N ASN A 54 19.14 14.59 -13.15
CA ASN A 54 18.15 15.25 -13.99
C ASN A 54 17.63 14.32 -15.11
N ILE A 55 18.54 13.63 -15.81
CA ILE A 55 18.19 12.64 -16.83
C ILE A 55 17.34 11.53 -16.23
N PHE A 56 17.72 11.04 -15.04
CA PHE A 56 17.00 9.99 -14.35
C PHE A 56 15.58 10.42 -13.95
N LEU A 57 15.43 11.60 -13.32
CA LEU A 57 14.12 12.16 -12.97
C LEU A 57 13.24 12.33 -14.20
N ARG A 58 13.77 12.96 -15.26
CA ARG A 58 13.03 13.16 -16.52
C ARG A 58 12.63 11.86 -17.18
N ARG A 59 13.43 10.80 -17.08
CA ARG A 59 13.06 9.49 -17.62
C ARG A 59 11.87 8.87 -16.86
N HIS A 60 11.72 9.18 -15.58
CA HIS A 60 10.71 8.62 -14.69
C HIS A 60 9.54 9.56 -14.42
N VAL A 61 9.32 10.57 -15.24
CA VAL A 61 8.16 11.46 -15.13
C VAL A 61 7.27 11.25 -16.37
N ASP A 62 5.96 11.50 -16.27
CA ASP A 62 5.08 11.48 -17.43
C ASP A 62 5.50 12.51 -18.49
N ASP A 63 5.27 12.23 -19.77
CA ASP A 63 5.72 13.10 -20.86
C ASP A 63 5.07 14.50 -20.81
N MET A 64 3.82 14.61 -20.33
CA MET A 64 3.15 15.91 -20.17
C MET A 64 3.84 16.77 -19.11
N LEU A 65 4.23 16.15 -17.99
CA LEU A 65 5.00 16.82 -16.94
C LEU A 65 6.41 17.18 -17.44
N LYS A 66 7.07 16.33 -18.24
CA LYS A 66 8.37 16.67 -18.84
C LYS A 66 8.29 17.91 -19.73
N PHE A 67 7.18 18.04 -20.48
CA PHE A 67 6.93 19.20 -21.33
C PHE A 67 6.72 20.47 -20.49
N GLU A 68 5.92 20.38 -19.43
CA GLU A 68 5.68 21.50 -18.52
C GLU A 68 6.98 22.00 -17.86
N TYR A 69 7.84 21.08 -17.42
CA TYR A 69 9.13 21.38 -16.80
C TYR A 69 10.30 21.35 -17.78
N LEU A 70 10.10 21.60 -19.08
CA LEU A 70 11.15 21.51 -20.09
C LEU A 70 12.38 22.38 -19.76
N ASN A 71 12.15 23.57 -19.20
CA ASN A 71 13.21 24.54 -18.89
C ASN A 71 13.95 24.26 -17.57
N THR A 72 13.46 23.34 -16.74
CA THR A 72 14.04 23.03 -15.43
C THR A 72 15.19 22.03 -15.55
N ASN A 73 16.41 22.51 -15.71
CA ASN A 73 17.60 21.67 -15.90
C ASN A 73 18.33 21.31 -14.59
N VAL A 74 17.79 21.71 -13.45
CA VAL A 74 18.38 21.48 -12.13
C VAL A 74 17.52 20.47 -11.37
N PRO A 75 18.09 19.30 -10.96
CA PRO A 75 17.33 18.24 -10.28
C PRO A 75 16.59 18.70 -9.03
N SER A 76 17.25 19.50 -8.18
CA SER A 76 16.68 19.98 -6.92
C SER A 76 15.47 20.89 -7.13
N ILE A 77 15.48 21.71 -8.20
CA ILE A 77 14.34 22.56 -8.57
C ILE A 77 13.18 21.69 -9.05
N LEU A 78 13.43 20.80 -10.01
CA LEU A 78 12.38 19.89 -10.52
C LEU A 78 11.77 19.05 -9.39
N TRP A 79 12.60 18.52 -8.51
CA TRP A 79 12.17 17.74 -7.37
C TRP A 79 11.30 18.54 -6.39
N LYS A 80 11.67 19.79 -6.13
CA LYS A 80 10.90 20.72 -5.28
C LYS A 80 9.54 21.05 -5.92
N ASP A 81 9.53 21.41 -7.20
CA ASP A 81 8.29 21.76 -7.91
C ASP A 81 7.30 20.58 -7.93
N LEU A 82 7.79 19.37 -8.20
CA LEU A 82 6.97 18.15 -8.16
C LEU A 82 6.47 17.86 -6.74
N ARG A 83 7.28 18.14 -5.71
CA ARG A 83 6.83 18.02 -4.32
C ARG A 83 5.74 19.02 -4.01
N GLU A 84 5.93 20.30 -4.26
CA GLU A 84 4.92 21.34 -4.00
C GLU A 84 3.60 21.02 -4.71
N ARG A 85 3.67 20.46 -5.92
CA ARG A 85 2.49 20.04 -6.67
C ARG A 85 1.77 18.85 -6.07
N PHE A 86 2.47 17.84 -5.54
CA PHE A 86 1.86 16.54 -5.21
C PHE A 86 1.94 16.13 -3.72
N ASP A 87 2.58 16.91 -2.84
CA ASP A 87 2.69 16.57 -1.41
C ASP A 87 1.31 16.42 -0.74
N HIS A 88 0.34 17.23 -1.20
CA HIS A 88 -1.05 17.18 -0.74
C HIS A 88 -1.74 15.84 -1.01
N GLN A 89 -1.22 14.99 -1.91
CA GLN A 89 -1.79 13.67 -2.18
C GLN A 89 -1.88 12.83 -0.91
N LYS A 90 -0.92 12.99 0.02
CA LYS A 90 -0.99 12.32 1.32
C LYS A 90 -2.21 12.75 2.13
N GLU A 91 -2.56 14.03 2.08
CA GLU A 91 -3.72 14.60 2.79
C GLU A 91 -5.05 14.14 2.19
N ILE A 92 -5.07 13.84 0.89
CA ILE A 92 -6.26 13.31 0.21
C ILE A 92 -6.40 11.79 0.43
N LEU A 93 -5.30 11.04 0.33
CA LEU A 93 -5.31 9.58 0.34
C LEU A 93 -5.42 8.98 1.75
N LEU A 94 -4.91 9.66 2.78
CA LEU A 94 -4.99 9.18 4.15
C LEU A 94 -6.45 9.12 4.68
N PRO A 95 -7.29 10.16 4.52
CA PRO A 95 -8.72 10.08 4.85
C PRO A 95 -9.43 8.96 4.11
N ALA A 96 -9.20 8.81 2.80
CA ALA A 96 -9.81 7.72 2.03
C ALA A 96 -9.42 6.33 2.57
N ALA A 97 -8.13 6.12 2.90
CA ALA A 97 -7.67 4.87 3.52
C ALA A 97 -8.27 4.64 4.92
N ARG A 98 -8.53 5.70 5.70
CA ARG A 98 -9.23 5.62 6.99
C ARG A 98 -10.70 5.26 6.82
N ASP A 99 -11.36 5.80 5.82
CA ASP A 99 -12.75 5.49 5.52
C ASP A 99 -12.90 4.04 5.04
N GLU A 100 -11.98 3.56 4.18
CA GLU A 100 -11.86 2.15 3.82
C GLU A 100 -11.62 1.28 5.06
N TRP A 101 -10.70 1.67 5.94
CA TRP A 101 -10.46 0.96 7.19
C TRP A 101 -11.71 0.90 8.07
N ASN A 102 -12.42 2.02 8.25
CA ASN A 102 -13.61 2.09 9.09
C ASN A 102 -14.76 1.25 8.52
N SER A 103 -14.93 1.29 7.20
CA SER A 103 -15.99 0.55 6.49
C SER A 103 -15.70 -0.95 6.33
N LEU A 104 -14.44 -1.39 6.42
CA LEU A 104 -14.08 -2.81 6.33
C LEU A 104 -14.77 -3.62 7.44
N ARG A 105 -15.44 -4.72 7.09
CA ARG A 105 -16.05 -5.64 8.05
C ARG A 105 -15.80 -7.09 7.68
N PHE A 106 -15.46 -7.92 8.66
CA PHE A 106 -15.24 -9.35 8.46
C PHE A 106 -16.49 -10.04 7.89
N GLN A 107 -17.67 -9.68 8.40
CA GLN A 107 -18.96 -10.24 7.96
C GLN A 107 -19.30 -10.03 6.48
N ASP A 108 -18.69 -9.04 5.81
CA ASP A 108 -19.02 -8.71 4.41
C ASP A 108 -18.33 -9.68 3.42
N PHE A 109 -17.42 -10.54 3.91
CA PHE A 109 -16.64 -11.46 3.10
C PHE A 109 -17.13 -12.90 3.26
N LYS A 110 -17.19 -13.63 2.14
CA LYS A 110 -17.53 -15.06 2.13
C LYS A 110 -16.36 -15.95 2.53
N LYS A 111 -15.12 -15.50 2.30
CA LYS A 111 -13.90 -16.26 2.60
C LYS A 111 -12.97 -15.47 3.49
N VAL A 112 -12.34 -16.16 4.43
CA VAL A 112 -11.34 -15.59 5.36
C VAL A 112 -10.16 -14.97 4.59
N ASN A 113 -9.69 -15.63 3.52
CA ASN A 113 -8.58 -15.13 2.71
C ASN A 113 -8.90 -13.82 1.97
N ASP A 114 -10.14 -13.64 1.52
CA ASP A 114 -10.55 -12.43 0.81
C ASP A 114 -10.55 -11.23 1.77
N TYR A 115 -11.10 -11.43 2.97
CA TYR A 115 -11.02 -10.43 4.04
C TYR A 115 -9.59 -10.11 4.43
N SER A 116 -8.77 -11.15 4.67
CA SER A 116 -7.37 -10.98 5.11
C SER A 116 -6.57 -10.18 4.09
N SER A 117 -6.77 -10.47 2.80
CA SER A 117 -6.13 -9.72 1.72
C SER A 117 -6.55 -8.25 1.71
N ALA A 118 -7.85 -7.96 1.89
CA ALA A 118 -8.36 -6.59 1.98
C ALA A 118 -7.81 -5.85 3.21
N LEU A 119 -7.76 -6.52 4.36
CA LEU A 119 -7.21 -5.98 5.60
C LEU A 119 -5.73 -5.62 5.43
N PHE A 120 -4.90 -6.53 4.90
CA PHE A 120 -3.48 -6.27 4.67
C PHE A 120 -3.24 -5.15 3.66
N ARG A 121 -4.06 -5.05 2.60
CA ARG A 121 -4.01 -3.95 1.63
C ARG A 121 -4.20 -2.60 2.32
N ILE A 122 -5.27 -2.45 3.10
CA ILE A 122 -5.60 -1.19 3.78
C ILE A 122 -4.56 -0.87 4.87
N CYS A 123 -4.14 -1.86 5.66
CA CYS A 123 -3.05 -1.67 6.65
C CYS A 123 -1.76 -1.18 5.99
N SER A 124 -1.40 -1.73 4.83
CA SER A 124 -0.22 -1.32 4.07
C SER A 124 -0.34 0.13 3.58
N GLN A 125 -1.51 0.52 3.08
CA GLN A 125 -1.79 1.90 2.68
C GLN A 125 -1.70 2.87 3.87
N LEU A 126 -2.35 2.57 4.99
CA LEU A 126 -2.28 3.40 6.20
C LEU A 126 -0.83 3.56 6.69
N LYS A 127 -0.09 2.46 6.76
CA LYS A 127 1.33 2.47 7.16
C LYS A 127 2.17 3.30 6.21
N PHE A 128 1.93 3.17 4.91
CA PHE A 128 2.61 3.92 3.87
C PHE A 128 2.35 5.44 3.98
N TYR A 129 1.14 5.84 4.36
CA TYR A 129 0.81 7.25 4.66
C TYR A 129 1.21 7.68 6.08
N GLY A 130 1.97 6.87 6.82
CA GLY A 130 2.53 7.22 8.12
C GLY A 130 1.63 6.97 9.32
N GLN A 131 0.53 6.23 9.15
CA GLN A 131 -0.31 5.76 10.26
C GLN A 131 -0.02 4.29 10.55
N SER A 132 0.58 3.99 11.70
CA SER A 132 0.82 2.59 12.08
C SER A 132 -0.49 1.88 12.43
N VAL A 133 -0.65 0.66 11.92
CA VAL A 133 -1.69 -0.28 12.36
C VAL A 133 -0.96 -1.46 13.01
N THR A 134 -1.33 -1.78 14.25
CA THR A 134 -0.72 -2.86 15.02
C THR A 134 -1.48 -4.18 14.82
N ASP A 135 -0.86 -5.31 15.21
CA ASP A 135 -1.57 -6.60 15.28
C ASP A 135 -2.81 -6.53 16.17
N ALA A 136 -2.75 -5.79 17.29
CA ALA A 136 -3.89 -5.61 18.17
C ALA A 136 -5.05 -4.89 17.48
N ASP A 137 -4.76 -3.85 16.68
CA ASP A 137 -5.77 -3.14 15.89
C ASP A 137 -6.41 -4.06 14.85
N MET A 138 -5.62 -4.90 14.17
CA MET A 138 -6.12 -5.87 13.20
C MET A 138 -7.01 -6.93 13.85
N LEU A 139 -6.59 -7.48 15.00
CA LEU A 139 -7.35 -8.44 15.79
C LEU A 139 -8.69 -7.83 16.22
N GLU A 140 -8.67 -6.65 16.85
CA GLU A 140 -9.88 -5.95 17.29
C GLU A 140 -10.80 -5.60 16.11
N LYS A 141 -10.22 -5.19 14.97
CA LYS A 141 -10.97 -4.91 13.75
C LYS A 141 -11.70 -6.16 13.25
N THR A 142 -11.06 -7.33 13.26
CA THR A 142 -11.70 -8.59 12.88
C THR A 142 -12.78 -8.98 13.88
N TYR A 143 -12.50 -8.98 15.17
CA TYR A 143 -13.48 -9.37 16.20
C TYR A 143 -14.72 -8.48 16.23
N SER A 144 -14.54 -7.17 16.16
CA SER A 144 -15.64 -6.20 16.25
C SER A 144 -16.58 -6.20 15.04
N THR A 145 -16.19 -6.88 13.95
CA THR A 145 -16.93 -6.87 12.68
C THR A 145 -17.45 -8.24 12.25
N PHE A 146 -17.52 -9.19 13.19
CA PHE A 146 -18.28 -10.43 13.00
C PHE A 146 -19.77 -10.14 12.81
N HIS A 147 -20.44 -11.02 12.06
CA HIS A 147 -21.89 -10.97 11.92
C HIS A 147 -22.56 -11.18 13.29
N ALA A 148 -23.67 -10.49 13.55
CA ALA A 148 -24.37 -10.55 14.83
C ALA A 148 -24.76 -11.98 15.26
N SER A 149 -25.07 -12.86 14.29
CA SER A 149 -25.37 -14.27 14.56
C SER A 149 -24.17 -15.06 15.12
N ASN A 150 -22.95 -14.55 14.95
CA ASN A 150 -21.71 -15.23 15.30
C ASN A 150 -21.05 -14.65 16.57
N ILE A 151 -21.81 -13.91 17.39
CA ILE A 151 -21.28 -13.24 18.60
C ILE A 151 -20.64 -14.22 19.58
N THR A 152 -21.21 -15.42 19.75
CA THR A 152 -20.66 -16.46 20.63
C THR A 152 -19.31 -16.96 20.13
N LEU A 153 -19.17 -17.20 18.81
CA LEU A 153 -17.92 -17.63 18.20
C LEU A 153 -16.84 -16.54 18.31
N GLN A 154 -17.24 -15.29 18.08
CA GLN A 154 -16.39 -14.13 18.25
C GLN A 154 -15.84 -14.03 19.69
N GLN A 155 -16.67 -14.28 20.72
CA GLN A 155 -16.23 -14.31 22.11
C GLN A 155 -15.25 -15.46 22.37
N GLN A 156 -15.51 -16.66 21.84
CA GLN A 156 -14.61 -17.81 21.94
C GLN A 156 -13.23 -17.49 21.37
N TYR A 157 -13.15 -16.81 20.22
CA TYR A 157 -11.87 -16.42 19.63
C TYR A 157 -11.13 -15.35 20.46
N ARG A 158 -11.84 -14.40 21.07
CA ARG A 158 -11.20 -13.46 22.00
C ARG A 158 -10.58 -14.15 23.22
N LEU A 159 -11.19 -15.22 23.71
CA LEU A 159 -10.66 -16.00 24.85
C LEU A 159 -9.36 -16.75 24.52
N GLN A 160 -9.06 -17.00 23.24
CA GLN A 160 -7.79 -17.59 22.81
C GLN A 160 -6.60 -16.66 23.00
N LYS A 161 -6.83 -15.35 23.19
CA LYS A 161 -5.79 -14.34 23.49
C LYS A 161 -4.63 -14.35 22.48
N PHE A 162 -4.95 -14.44 21.18
CA PHE A 162 -3.97 -14.31 20.10
C PHE A 162 -3.21 -12.99 20.22
N LYS A 163 -1.90 -13.03 19.98
CA LYS A 163 -1.01 -11.86 20.05
C LYS A 163 -0.71 -11.29 18.67
N ARG A 164 -0.76 -12.13 17.64
CA ARG A 164 -0.53 -11.74 16.25
C ARG A 164 -1.76 -12.04 15.41
N TYR A 165 -2.04 -11.18 14.44
CA TYR A 165 -3.12 -11.41 13.48
C TYR A 165 -2.92 -12.72 12.71
N SER A 166 -1.67 -13.09 12.42
CA SER A 166 -1.34 -14.35 11.76
C SER A 166 -1.88 -15.57 12.51
N GLU A 167 -1.88 -15.56 13.85
CA GLU A 167 -2.38 -16.67 14.67
C GLU A 167 -3.89 -16.82 14.53
N LEU A 168 -4.63 -15.69 14.64
CA LEU A 168 -6.07 -15.66 14.40
C LEU A 168 -6.41 -16.10 12.98
N ASN A 169 -5.70 -15.58 11.97
CA ASN A 169 -5.97 -15.91 10.57
C ASN A 169 -5.81 -17.42 10.30
N SER A 170 -4.71 -18.03 10.78
CA SER A 170 -4.53 -19.47 10.67
C SER A 170 -5.67 -20.25 11.32
N PHE A 171 -6.13 -19.82 12.49
CA PHE A 171 -7.26 -20.46 13.17
C PHE A 171 -8.57 -20.34 12.38
N LEU A 172 -8.88 -19.15 11.87
CA LEU A 172 -10.06 -18.89 11.06
C LEU A 172 -10.09 -19.73 9.78
N LEU A 173 -8.94 -19.90 9.13
CA LEU A 173 -8.82 -20.73 7.93
C LEU A 173 -9.10 -22.20 8.21
N VAL A 174 -8.56 -22.74 9.31
CA VAL A 174 -8.85 -24.12 9.72
C VAL A 174 -10.34 -24.29 10.03
N ALA A 175 -10.95 -23.35 10.73
CA ALA A 175 -12.37 -23.37 11.04
C ALA A 175 -13.26 -23.31 9.78
N GLU A 176 -12.93 -22.44 8.81
CA GLU A 176 -13.61 -22.34 7.52
C GLU A 176 -13.56 -23.66 6.73
N GLN A 177 -12.38 -24.30 6.69
CA GLN A 177 -12.21 -25.58 6.01
C GLN A 177 -13.00 -26.70 6.69
N ASN A 178 -12.97 -26.78 8.02
CA ASN A 178 -13.74 -27.76 8.79
C ASN A 178 -15.25 -27.60 8.56
N ASN A 179 -15.76 -26.37 8.58
CA ASN A 179 -17.18 -26.10 8.27
C ASN A 179 -17.56 -26.50 6.85
N THR A 180 -16.66 -26.27 5.88
CA THR A 180 -16.88 -26.67 4.48
C THR A 180 -16.99 -28.19 4.35
N LEU A 181 -16.17 -28.96 5.06
CA LEU A 181 -16.24 -30.43 5.08
C LEU A 181 -17.54 -30.92 5.73
N LEU A 182 -17.90 -30.37 6.90
CA LEU A 182 -19.13 -30.72 7.62
C LEU A 182 -20.39 -30.51 6.76
N MET A 183 -20.45 -29.42 5.99
CA MET A 183 -21.57 -29.14 5.10
C MET A 183 -21.68 -30.16 3.96
N LYS A 184 -20.54 -30.59 3.38
CA LYS A 184 -20.51 -31.65 2.36
C LYS A 184 -20.96 -32.99 2.90
N ASP A 185 -20.54 -33.33 4.12
CA ASP A 185 -20.94 -34.57 4.80
C ASP A 185 -22.44 -34.58 5.10
N HIS A 186 -23.03 -33.43 5.44
CA HIS A 186 -24.47 -33.32 5.65
C HIS A 186 -25.26 -33.54 4.35
N GLN A 187 -24.81 -32.95 3.24
CA GLN A 187 -25.47 -33.05 1.93
C GLN A 187 -25.34 -34.44 1.29
N SER A 188 -24.33 -35.23 1.66
CA SER A 188 -24.10 -36.58 1.12
C SER A 188 -24.85 -37.68 1.89
N ARG A 189 -25.53 -37.36 2.99
CA ARG A 189 -26.37 -38.33 3.71
C ARG A 189 -27.63 -38.63 2.88
N PRO A 190 -27.98 -39.91 2.65
CA PRO A 190 -29.23 -40.27 2.00
C PRO A 190 -30.41 -39.73 2.81
N THR A 191 -31.31 -38.97 2.18
CA THR A 191 -32.63 -38.67 2.73
C THR A 191 -33.39 -39.97 2.86
N LYS A 192 -33.63 -40.41 4.10
CA LYS A 192 -34.59 -41.49 4.39
C LYS A 192 -36.02 -40.97 4.27
#